data_AF-A0A973B8R9-F1
#
_entry.id   AF-A0A973B8R9-F1
#
_cell.length_a   1.000
_cell.length_b   1.000
_cell.length_c   1.000
_cell.angle_alpha   90.00
_cell.angle_beta   90.00
_cell.angle_gamma   90.00
#
_symmetry.space_group_name_H-M   'P 1'
#
loop_
_entity.id
_entity.type
_entity.pdbx_description
1 polymer ?
#
loop_
_entity_poly.entity_id
_entity_poly.type
_entity_poly.pdbx_seq_one_letter_code
_entity_poly.pdbx_strand_id
1 'polypeptide(L)' 'MFNISAEMSEPPRTEKAVLNTGALQNAIFNSANFSSIATDANGVIQIFNVGAERMLGYAALD' A
#
# COMPACT_ATOMS: atom_id res chain seq x y z
N MET A 1 -16.24 -9.07 -41.24
CA MET A 1 -16.51 -8.17 -40.09
C MET A 1 -16.19 -8.97 -38.83
N PHE A 2 -15.04 -8.74 -38.20
CA PHE A 2 -14.60 -9.51 -37.01
C PHE A 2 -15.20 -8.87 -35.76
N ASN A 3 -15.93 -9.65 -34.97
CA ASN A 3 -16.58 -9.19 -33.75
C ASN A 3 -15.63 -9.46 -32.56
N ILE A 4 -14.83 -8.46 -32.20
CA ILE A 4 -14.01 -8.47 -30.97
C ILE A 4 -14.87 -7.98 -29.80
N SER A 5 -15.76 -8.85 -29.33
CA SER A 5 -16.25 -8.73 -27.95
C SER A 5 -15.10 -9.18 -27.06
N ALA A 6 -14.35 -8.22 -26.51
CA ALA A 6 -13.27 -8.48 -25.58
C ALA A 6 -13.84 -9.27 -24.39
N GLU A 7 -13.55 -10.57 -24.37
CA GLU A 7 -13.75 -11.38 -23.18
C GLU A 7 -12.72 -10.92 -22.16
N MET A 8 -13.15 -10.05 -21.25
CA MET A 8 -12.37 -9.65 -20.09
C MET A 8 -12.40 -10.83 -19.12
N SER A 9 -11.53 -11.81 -19.38
CA SER A 9 -11.34 -12.98 -18.53
C SER A 9 -11.03 -12.52 -17.11
N GLU A 10 -11.80 -13.00 -16.14
CA GLU A 10 -11.55 -12.66 -14.74
C GLU A 10 -10.11 -13.04 -14.38
N PRO A 11 -9.33 -12.13 -13.76
CA PRO A 11 -7.94 -12.41 -13.45
C PRO A 11 -7.87 -13.65 -12.54
N PRO A 12 -6.85 -14.52 -12.74
CA PRO A 12 -6.67 -15.72 -11.93
C PRO A 12 -6.72 -15.37 -10.44
N ARG A 13 -7.30 -16.26 -9.62
CA ARG A 13 -7.58 -15.98 -8.19
C ARG A 13 -6.35 -15.48 -7.41
N THR A 14 -5.15 -15.92 -7.79
CA THR A 14 -3.87 -15.45 -7.23
C THR A 14 -3.62 -13.97 -7.50
N GLU A 15 -3.92 -13.49 -8.70
CA GLU A 15 -3.77 -12.08 -9.08
C GLU A 15 -4.78 -11.19 -8.34
N LYS A 16 -6.06 -11.60 -8.24
CA LYS A 16 -7.04 -10.89 -7.39
C LYS A 16 -6.61 -10.81 -5.92
N ALA A 17 -6.06 -11.89 -5.36
CA ALA A 17 -5.60 -11.91 -3.97
C ALA A 17 -4.40 -10.98 -3.73
N VAL A 18 -3.43 -10.95 -4.64
CA VAL A 18 -2.28 -10.03 -4.59
C VAL A 18 -2.75 -8.58 -4.70
N LEU A 19 -3.64 -8.27 -5.64
CA LEU A 19 -4.22 -6.93 -5.80
C LEU A 19 -4.99 -6.47 -4.55
N ASN A 20 -5.83 -7.34 -3.97
CA ASN A 20 -6.57 -7.03 -2.74
C ASN A 20 -5.64 -6.80 -1.54
N THR A 21 -4.55 -7.57 -1.44
CA THR A 21 -3.55 -7.43 -0.39
C THR A 21 -2.81 -6.11 -0.52
N GLY A 22 -2.41 -5.73 -1.74
CA GLY A 22 -1.77 -4.44 -2.00
C GLY A 22 -2.67 -3.24 -1.73
N ALA A 23 -3.95 -3.32 -2.13
CA ALA A 23 -4.92 -2.26 -1.85
C ALA A 23 -5.13 -2.05 -0.34
N LEU A 24 -5.26 -3.14 0.43
CA LEU A 24 -5.39 -3.05 1.88
C LEU A 24 -4.11 -2.54 2.55
N GLN A 25 -2.94 -3.03 2.15
CA GLN A 25 -1.66 -2.51 2.67
C GLN A 25 -1.51 -1.02 2.40
N ASN A 26 -1.84 -0.55 1.19
CA ASN A 26 -1.83 0.87 0.86
C ASN A 26 -2.83 1.67 1.70
N ALA A 27 -4.03 1.14 1.94
CA ALA A 27 -5.02 1.81 2.78
C ALA A 27 -4.54 1.95 4.24
N ILE A 28 -3.88 0.90 4.78
CA ILE A 28 -3.28 0.93 6.12
C ILE A 28 -2.14 1.93 6.17
N PHE A 29 -1.22 1.85 5.20
CA PHE A 29 -0.05 2.73 5.14
C PHE A 29 -0.46 4.20 5.01
N ASN A 30 -1.41 4.54 4.16
CA ASN A 30 -1.83 5.94 3.96
C ASN A 30 -2.84 6.44 5.00
N SER A 31 -3.26 5.61 5.95
CA SER A 31 -4.21 6.01 6.98
C SER A 31 -3.52 6.86 8.06
N ALA A 32 -4.12 8.03 8.36
CA ALA A 32 -3.70 8.84 9.50
C ALA A 32 -4.13 8.27 10.86
N ASN A 33 -4.95 7.22 10.88
CA ASN A 33 -5.42 6.58 12.11
C ASN A 33 -4.46 5.48 12.61
N PHE A 34 -3.50 5.04 11.78
CA PHE A 34 -2.50 4.04 12.14
C PHE A 34 -1.09 4.60 11.95
N SER A 35 -0.26 4.52 12.99
CA SER A 35 1.15 4.86 12.90
C SER A 35 1.96 3.64 12.51
N SER A 36 2.65 3.71 11.39
CA SER A 36 3.56 2.66 10.91
C SER A 36 4.99 3.19 10.88
N ILE A 37 5.88 2.53 11.61
CA ILE A 37 7.31 2.84 11.65
C ILE A 37 8.10 1.54 11.48
N ALA A 38 9.02 1.51 10.52
CA ALA A 38 9.96 0.40 10.37
C ALA A 38 11.38 0.92 10.19
N THR A 39 12.35 0.23 10.77
CA THR A 39 13.78 0.57 10.66
C THR A 39 14.55 -0.54 9.99
N ASP A 40 15.72 -0.20 9.45
CA ASP A 40 16.74 -1.18 9.10
C ASP A 40 17.41 -1.75 10.38
N ALA A 41 18.41 -2.63 10.19
CA ALA A 41 19.17 -3.22 11.29
C ALA A 41 20.04 -2.22 12.07
N ASN A 42 20.31 -1.04 11.49
CA ASN A 42 21.07 0.03 12.13
C ASN A 42 20.17 1.04 12.87
N GLY A 43 18.84 0.84 12.82
CA GLY A 43 17.87 1.74 13.43
C GLY A 43 17.47 2.94 12.57
N VAL A 44 17.86 2.97 11.29
CA VAL A 44 17.46 4.03 10.36
C VAL A 44 16.03 3.79 9.89
N ILE A 45 15.15 4.77 10.09
CA ILE A 45 13.74 4.70 9.68
C ILE A 45 13.64 4.59 8.15
N GLN A 46 12.98 3.53 7.68
CA GLN A 46 12.71 3.25 6.26
C GLN A 46 11.24 3.49 5.91
N ILE A 47 10.35 3.36 6.88
CA ILE A 47 8.91 3.59 6.74
C ILE A 47 8.49 4.59 7.81
N PHE A 48 7.87 5.69 7.36
CA PHE A 48 7.25 6.69 8.22
C PHE A 48 6.00 7.22 7.53
N ASN A 49 4.83 6.77 7.95
CA ASN A 49 3.58 7.15 7.31
C ASN A 49 2.93 8.40 7.96
N VAL A 50 1.88 8.90 7.32
CA VAL A 50 1.14 10.10 7.78
C VAL A 50 0.57 9.97 9.21
N GLY A 51 0.22 8.76 9.66
CA GLY A 51 -0.19 8.51 11.04
C GLY A 51 0.97 8.70 12.02
N ALA A 52 2.17 8.22 11.68
CA ALA A 52 3.37 8.40 12.49
C ALA A 52 3.82 9.87 12.51
N GLU A 53 3.72 10.58 11.38
CA GLU A 53 3.97 12.02 11.32
C GLU A 53 3.06 12.79 12.28
N ARG A 54 1.76 12.51 12.25
CA ARG A 54 0.77 13.13 13.15
C ARG A 54 1.02 12.80 14.61
N MET A 55 1.39 11.55 14.91
CA MET A 55 1.63 11.10 16.27
C MET A 55 2.87 11.75 16.88
N LEU A 56 3.93 11.93 16.10
CA LEU A 56 5.23 12.38 16.61
C LEU A 56 5.55 13.86 16.31
N GLY A 57 4.79 14.50 15.41
CA GLY A 57 4.99 15.91 15.05
C GLY A 57 6.16 16.16 14.09
N TYR A 58 6.60 15.14 13.35
CA TYR A 58 7.66 15.24 12.34
C TYR A 58 7.07 14.96 10.96
N ALA A 59 7.53 15.67 9.93
CA ALA A 59 7.18 15.34 8.55
C ALA A 59 8.16 14.29 8.00
N ALA A 60 7.67 13.38 7.16
CA ALA A 60 8.55 12.55 6.35
C ALA A 60 9.36 13.45 5.39
N LEU A 61 10.61 13.07 5.13
CA LEU A 61 11.43 13.71 4.09
C LEU A 61 11.22 12.92 2.78
N ASP A 62 11.03 13.65 1.68
CA ASP A 62 10.93 13.07 0.32
C ASP A 62 12.24 12.43 -0.15
#